data_AF-A0A956Y2G2-F1
#
_entry.id   AF-A0A956Y2G2-F1
#
_cell.length_a   1.000
_cell.length_b   1.000
_cell.length_c   1.000
_cell.angle_alpha   90.00
_cell.angle_beta   90.00
_cell.angle_gamma   90.00
#
_symmetry.space_group_name_H-M   'P 1'
#
loop_
_entity.id
_entity.type
_entity.pdbx_description
1 polymer ?
#
loop_
_entity_poly.entity_id
_entity_poly.type
_entity_poly.pdbx_seq_one_letter_code
_entity_poly.pdbx_strand_id
1 'polypeptide(L)'
;MQLPHILYFSTLRNWLRLLWRHGRQIDAAQWPRAMRITVFIIATVPIRIFERLRFGAAVRRHRLSAPPVFIVGHWRSGTTNMHNLMLRDSQFASVTMLHCAIPSGFLTWEWLARRILSHRLPQSRPMDAVPLGIDEPMSEDFALAGITHTSHYLSYFFPGIAEQTFRETVLFEGVGLRDVEHWSEHYEYLL
;
A
#
# COMPACT_ATOMS: atom_id res chain seq x y z
N MET A 1 -0.96 -21.11 -3.50
CA MET A 1 0.16 -20.18 -3.30
C MET A 1 -0.36 -19.01 -2.48
N GLN A 2 0.25 -18.64 -1.34
CA GLN A 2 -0.21 -17.52 -0.51
C GLN A 2 0.48 -16.22 -0.96
N LEU A 3 -0.28 -15.14 -1.12
CA LEU A 3 0.29 -13.81 -1.40
C LEU A 3 1.15 -13.36 -0.21
N PRO A 4 2.26 -12.64 -0.45
CA PRO A 4 3.05 -12.07 0.63
C PRO A 4 2.21 -11.08 1.43
N HIS A 5 2.42 -11.06 2.74
CA HIS A 5 1.78 -10.09 3.63
C HIS A 5 2.15 -8.66 3.22
N ILE A 6 1.18 -7.77 3.07
CA ILE A 6 1.41 -6.38 2.58
C ILE A 6 2.45 -5.64 3.43
N LEU A 7 2.43 -5.84 4.75
CA LEU A 7 3.40 -5.25 5.67
C LEU A 7 4.86 -5.67 5.44
N TYR A 8 5.18 -6.71 4.65
CA TYR A 8 6.58 -6.97 4.25
C TYR A 8 7.21 -5.77 3.58
N PHE A 9 6.42 -4.96 2.88
CA PHE A 9 6.92 -3.80 2.17
C PHE A 9 6.68 -2.49 2.93
N SER A 10 6.33 -2.58 4.21
CA SER A 10 6.14 -1.42 5.08
C SER A 10 7.45 -0.68 5.35
N THR A 11 7.39 0.64 5.55
CA THR A 11 8.59 1.39 5.97
C THR A 11 8.97 1.03 7.41
N LEU A 12 10.26 1.05 7.75
CA LEU A 12 10.69 0.75 9.12
C LEU A 12 10.01 1.66 10.16
N ARG A 13 9.87 2.95 9.84
CA ARG A 13 9.17 3.91 10.71
C ARG A 13 7.70 3.55 10.90
N ASN A 14 6.99 3.17 9.82
CA ASN A 14 5.59 2.76 9.91
C ASN A 14 5.46 1.47 10.73
N TRP A 15 6.26 0.45 10.42
CA TRP A 15 6.23 -0.83 11.13
C TRP A 15 6.53 -0.70 12.63
N LEU A 16 7.55 0.07 13.01
CA LEU A 16 7.84 0.32 14.44
C LEU A 16 6.68 1.06 15.12
N ARG A 17 6.02 1.99 14.43
CA ARG A 17 4.84 2.68 14.94
C ARG A 17 3.65 1.72 15.11
N LEU A 18 3.43 0.81 14.15
CA LEU A 18 2.40 -0.23 14.25
C LEU A 18 2.66 -1.20 15.41
N LEU A 19 3.91 -1.65 15.58
CA LEU A 19 4.29 -2.49 16.71
C LEU A 19 4.13 -1.75 18.05
N TRP A 20 4.46 -0.47 18.10
CA TRP A 20 4.29 0.32 19.32
C TRP A 20 2.81 0.52 19.68
N ARG A 21 1.95 0.82 18.71
CA ARG A 21 0.51 1.02 18.94
C ARG A 21 -0.26 -0.29 19.17
N HIS A 22 0.05 -1.32 18.40
CA HIS A 22 -0.79 -2.53 18.28
C HIS A 22 -0.05 -3.84 18.55
N GLY A 23 1.24 -3.81 18.87
CA GLY A 23 2.05 -5.02 19.09
C GLY A 23 1.54 -5.91 20.23
N ARG A 24 0.86 -5.34 21.23
CA ARG A 24 0.21 -6.09 22.31
C ARG A 24 -1.00 -6.92 21.86
N GLN A 25 -1.55 -6.61 20.69
CA GLN A 25 -2.69 -7.31 20.10
C GLN A 25 -2.23 -8.45 19.16
N ILE A 26 -0.92 -8.62 18.97
CA ILE A 26 -0.37 -9.72 18.18
C ILE A 26 -0.43 -10.98 19.04
N ASP A 27 -1.23 -11.95 18.60
CA ASP A 27 -1.29 -13.27 19.22
C ASP A 27 0.09 -13.92 19.31
N ALA A 28 0.35 -14.64 20.40
CA ALA A 28 1.60 -15.38 20.63
C ALA A 28 2.04 -16.20 19.40
N ALA A 29 1.08 -16.86 18.74
CA ALA A 29 1.30 -17.69 17.55
C ALA A 29 1.72 -16.90 16.30
N GLN A 30 1.45 -15.59 16.23
CA GLN A 30 1.79 -14.76 15.06
C GLN A 30 3.15 -14.06 15.18
N TRP A 31 3.82 -14.11 16.33
CA TRP A 31 5.15 -13.52 16.50
C TRP A 31 6.20 -14.01 15.50
N PRO A 32 6.28 -15.31 15.13
CA PRO A 32 7.20 -15.75 14.08
C PRO A 32 6.94 -15.07 12.72
N ARG A 33 5.68 -14.73 12.41
CA ARG A 33 5.34 -13.96 11.21
C ARG A 33 5.76 -12.50 11.35
N ALA A 34 5.50 -11.87 12.50
CA ALA A 34 5.94 -10.49 12.77
C ALA A 34 7.47 -10.35 12.74
N MET A 35 8.22 -11.34 13.24
CA MET A 35 9.69 -11.38 13.16
C MET A 35 10.19 -11.46 11.72
N ARG A 36 9.61 -12.32 10.88
CA ARG A 36 9.95 -12.41 9.45
C ARG A 36 9.69 -11.09 8.71
N ILE A 37 8.55 -10.44 9.00
CA ILE A 37 8.24 -9.11 8.46
C ILE A 37 9.30 -8.10 8.91
N THR A 38 9.65 -8.07 10.20
CA THR A 38 10.66 -7.17 10.76
C THR A 38 12.02 -7.34 10.09
N VAL A 39 12.52 -8.57 9.97
CA VAL A 39 13.81 -8.88 9.33
C VAL A 39 13.81 -8.42 7.87
N PHE A 40 12.74 -8.70 7.14
CA PHE A 40 12.62 -8.30 5.74
C PHE A 40 12.56 -6.77 5.59
N ILE A 41 11.80 -6.07 6.45
CA ILE A 41 11.74 -4.60 6.43
C ILE A 41 13.14 -4.02 6.66
N ILE A 42 13.87 -4.50 7.67
CA ILE A 42 15.25 -4.07 7.96
C ILE A 42 16.15 -4.30 6.73
N ALA A 43 16.07 -5.48 6.11
CA ALA A 43 16.84 -5.79 4.91
C ALA A 43 16.53 -4.84 3.73
N THR A 44 15.31 -4.29 3.66
CA THR A 44 14.94 -3.32 2.62
C THR A 44 15.33 -1.87 2.91
N VAL A 45 15.79 -1.54 4.13
CA VAL A 45 16.12 -0.16 4.52
C VAL A 45 17.18 0.50 3.60
N PRO A 46 18.31 -0.15 3.26
CA PRO A 46 19.34 0.48 2.41
C PRO A 46 18.79 0.90 1.04
N ILE A 47 17.89 0.10 0.47
CA ILE A 47 17.26 0.36 -0.83
C ILE A 47 16.38 1.61 -0.75
N ARG A 48 15.57 1.72 0.30
CA ARG A 48 14.70 2.89 0.51
C ARG A 48 15.50 4.17 0.75
N ILE A 49 16.62 4.05 1.47
CA ILE A 49 17.56 5.17 1.66
C ILE A 49 18.12 5.59 0.31
N PHE A 50 18.62 4.64 -0.49
CA PHE A 50 19.13 4.92 -1.82
C PHE A 50 18.08 5.57 -2.73
N GLU A 51 16.86 5.05 -2.77
CA GLU A 51 15.75 5.62 -3.52
C GLU A 51 15.46 7.07 -3.11
N ARG A 52 15.36 7.31 -1.80
CA ARG A 52 15.11 8.65 -1.26
C ARG A 52 16.23 9.63 -1.60
N LEU A 53 17.49 9.19 -1.56
CA LEU A 53 18.64 9.99 -1.92
C LEU A 53 18.66 10.31 -3.43
N ARG A 54 18.36 9.32 -4.28
CA ARG A 54 18.45 9.44 -5.74
C ARG A 54 17.26 10.16 -6.37
N PHE A 55 16.04 9.93 -5.86
CA PHE A 55 14.79 10.38 -6.47
C PHE A 55 13.95 11.28 -5.57
N GLY A 56 14.20 11.33 -4.26
CA GLY A 56 13.33 12.04 -3.32
C GLY A 56 13.16 13.54 -3.62
N ALA A 57 14.20 14.21 -4.15
CA ALA A 57 14.09 15.61 -4.59
C ALA A 57 13.26 15.78 -5.86
N ALA A 58 13.32 14.81 -6.78
CA ALA A 58 12.51 14.81 -7.99
C ALA A 58 11.03 14.56 -7.64
N VAL A 59 10.73 13.58 -6.80
CA VAL A 59 9.38 13.27 -6.32
C VAL A 59 8.75 14.48 -5.63
N ARG A 60 9.43 15.11 -4.67
CA ARG A 60 8.88 16.29 -3.96
C ARG A 60 8.59 17.49 -4.85
N ARG A 61 9.33 17.64 -5.96
CA ARG A 61 9.14 18.72 -6.93
C ARG A 61 8.15 18.36 -8.04
N HIS A 62 7.83 17.07 -8.18
CA HIS A 62 6.86 16.65 -9.16
C HIS A 62 5.50 17.29 -8.86
N ARG A 63 4.82 17.68 -9.92
CA ARG A 63 3.46 18.21 -9.89
C ARG A 63 2.72 17.51 -11.01
N LEU A 64 1.55 16.99 -10.68
CA LEU A 64 0.68 16.37 -11.68
C LEU A 64 0.34 17.41 -12.75
N SER A 65 0.47 17.02 -14.01
CA SER A 65 0.18 17.90 -15.16
C SER A 65 -1.32 18.21 -15.30
N ALA A 66 -2.18 17.33 -14.78
CA ALA A 66 -3.61 17.46 -14.73
C ALA A 66 -4.15 16.94 -13.39
N PRO A 67 -5.33 17.40 -12.93
CA PRO A 67 -5.97 16.86 -11.73
C PRO A 67 -6.26 15.36 -11.88
N PRO A 68 -6.02 14.54 -10.83
CA PRO A 68 -6.33 13.12 -10.87
C PRO A 68 -7.84 12.88 -10.88
N VAL A 69 -8.26 11.76 -11.48
CA VAL A 69 -9.66 11.31 -11.44
C VAL A 69 -9.81 10.27 -10.34
N PHE A 70 -10.70 10.54 -9.38
CA PHE A 70 -11.03 9.61 -8.30
C PHE A 70 -12.29 8.81 -8.63
N ILE A 71 -12.18 7.49 -8.57
CA ILE A 71 -13.33 6.58 -8.74
C ILE A 71 -13.76 6.10 -7.36
N VAL A 72 -14.81 6.72 -6.82
CA VAL A 72 -15.34 6.41 -5.48
C VAL A 72 -16.65 5.64 -5.61
N GLY A 73 -16.81 4.59 -4.80
CA GLY A 73 -18.04 3.81 -4.75
C GLY A 73 -17.97 2.70 -3.71
N HIS A 74 -19.13 2.16 -3.36
CA HIS A 74 -19.22 1.03 -2.43
C HIS A 74 -18.52 -0.21 -3.02
N TRP A 75 -18.00 -1.09 -2.16
CA TRP A 75 -17.43 -2.35 -2.63
C TRP A 75 -18.43 -3.15 -3.47
N ARG A 76 -17.93 -3.77 -4.54
CA ARG A 76 -18.73 -4.54 -5.52
C ARG A 76 -19.73 -3.72 -6.36
N SER A 77 -19.59 -2.39 -6.42
CA SER A 77 -20.39 -1.52 -7.30
C SER A 77 -19.89 -1.38 -8.74
N GLY A 78 -18.82 -2.12 -9.12
CA GLY A 78 -18.25 -2.06 -10.47
C GLY A 78 -17.16 -1.01 -10.68
N THR A 79 -16.65 -0.36 -9.62
CA THR A 79 -15.54 0.61 -9.69
C THR A 79 -14.29 0.04 -10.38
N THR A 80 -13.95 -1.23 -10.15
CA THR A 80 -12.85 -1.90 -10.87
C THR A 80 -13.08 -1.95 -12.38
N ASN A 81 -14.32 -2.24 -12.82
CA ASN A 81 -14.63 -2.28 -14.25
C ASN A 81 -14.52 -0.88 -14.87
N MET A 82 -15.03 0.15 -14.19
CA MET A 82 -14.88 1.55 -14.61
C MET A 82 -13.40 1.95 -14.72
N HIS A 83 -12.58 1.61 -13.71
CA HIS A 83 -11.15 1.90 -13.70
C HIS A 83 -10.44 1.24 -14.89
N ASN A 84 -10.73 -0.04 -15.16
CA ASN A 84 -10.16 -0.77 -16.29
C ASN A 84 -10.59 -0.20 -17.65
N LEU A 85 -11.82 0.32 -17.77
CA LEU A 85 -12.31 0.98 -18.98
C LEU A 85 -11.60 2.31 -19.22
N MET A 86 -11.42 3.13 -18.17
CA MET A 86 -10.69 4.39 -18.28
C MET A 86 -9.24 4.19 -18.73
N LEU A 87 -8.57 3.15 -18.23
CA LEU A 87 -7.20 2.82 -18.62
C LEU A 87 -7.04 2.30 -20.05
N ARG A 88 -8.13 2.18 -20.82
CA ARG A 88 -8.04 1.97 -22.28
C ARG A 88 -7.64 3.23 -23.03
N ASP A 89 -7.79 4.40 -22.41
CA ASP A 89 -7.31 5.66 -22.94
C ASP A 89 -5.90 5.97 -22.40
N SER A 90 -4.96 6.18 -23.32
CA SER A 90 -3.55 6.45 -23.03
C SER A 90 -3.29 7.75 -22.25
N GLN A 91 -4.30 8.63 -22.11
CA GLN A 91 -4.16 9.84 -21.29
C GLN A 91 -4.12 9.53 -19.79
N PHE A 92 -4.58 8.36 -19.36
CA PHE A 92 -4.64 7.96 -17.96
C PHE A 92 -3.51 7.02 -17.55
N ALA A 93 -3.09 7.15 -16.30
CA ALA A 93 -2.20 6.22 -15.62
C ALA A 93 -2.82 5.83 -14.28
N SER A 94 -2.41 4.68 -13.75
CA SER A 94 -2.91 4.16 -12.47
C SER A 94 -1.78 3.65 -11.59
N VAL A 95 -2.05 3.57 -10.29
CA VAL A 95 -1.24 2.77 -9.38
C VAL A 95 -1.40 1.28 -9.74
N THR A 96 -0.29 0.60 -9.99
CA THR A 96 -0.27 -0.83 -10.36
C THR A 96 0.01 -1.71 -9.15
N MET A 97 -0.18 -3.02 -9.30
CA MET A 97 0.23 -3.99 -8.28
C MET A 97 1.70 -3.85 -7.89
N LEU A 98 2.60 -3.52 -8.82
CA LEU A 98 4.01 -3.23 -8.52
C LEU A 98 4.15 -2.05 -7.55
N HIS A 99 3.49 -0.93 -7.85
CA HIS A 99 3.56 0.28 -7.03
C HIS A 99 3.03 0.03 -5.62
N CYS A 100 1.92 -0.69 -5.50
CA CYS A 100 1.36 -1.06 -4.20
C CYS A 100 2.21 -2.10 -3.45
N ALA A 101 2.88 -3.00 -4.17
CA ALA A 101 3.77 -3.97 -3.56
C ALA A 101 5.02 -3.29 -2.98
N ILE A 102 5.62 -2.29 -3.64
CA ILE A 102 6.86 -1.66 -3.16
C ILE A 102 6.82 -0.11 -3.24
N PRO A 103 5.92 0.55 -2.50
CA PRO A 103 5.63 1.99 -2.65
C PRO A 103 6.80 2.94 -2.32
N SER A 104 7.81 2.46 -1.59
CA SER A 104 9.02 3.25 -1.28
C SER A 104 10.29 2.64 -1.89
N GLY A 105 10.15 1.79 -2.89
CA GLY A 105 11.28 1.15 -3.58
C GLY A 105 11.10 0.93 -5.09
N PHE A 106 9.95 1.31 -5.68
CA PHE A 106 9.64 0.94 -7.06
C PHE A 106 10.53 1.66 -8.08
N LEU A 107 10.94 2.90 -7.83
CA LEU A 107 11.82 3.64 -8.75
C LEU A 107 13.22 3.03 -8.87
N THR A 108 13.67 2.32 -7.83
CA THR A 108 15.01 1.72 -7.78
C THR A 108 15.00 0.23 -8.12
N TRP A 109 13.99 -0.50 -7.63
CA TRP A 109 13.96 -1.96 -7.60
C TRP A 109 12.86 -2.58 -8.45
N GLU A 110 12.18 -1.80 -9.29
CA GLU A 110 11.16 -2.31 -10.22
C GLU A 110 11.60 -3.59 -10.95
N TRP A 111 12.80 -3.61 -11.54
CA TRP A 111 13.28 -4.75 -12.32
C TRP A 111 13.37 -6.05 -11.49
N LEU A 112 13.81 -5.96 -10.23
CA LEU A 112 13.94 -7.10 -9.34
C LEU A 112 12.58 -7.52 -8.79
N ALA A 113 11.75 -6.55 -8.42
CA ALA A 113 10.40 -6.79 -7.95
C ALA A 113 9.53 -7.44 -9.04
N ARG A 114 9.62 -6.98 -10.30
CA ARG A 114 9.00 -7.64 -11.46
C ARG A 114 9.43 -9.10 -11.55
N ARG A 115 10.73 -9.38 -11.48
CA ARG A 115 11.24 -10.77 -11.54
C ARG A 115 10.70 -11.65 -10.42
N ILE A 116 10.56 -11.13 -9.20
CA ILE A 116 10.07 -11.91 -8.06
C ILE A 116 8.54 -12.08 -8.11
N LEU A 117 7.82 -11.00 -8.39
CA LEU A 117 6.36 -10.98 -8.37
C LEU A 117 5.76 -11.72 -9.57
N SER A 118 6.39 -11.69 -10.75
CA SER A 118 5.87 -12.36 -11.95
C SER A 118 5.74 -13.87 -11.78
N HIS A 119 6.57 -14.47 -10.93
CA HIS A 119 6.56 -15.90 -10.64
C HIS A 119 5.67 -16.26 -9.45
N ARG A 120 5.19 -15.28 -8.67
CA ARG A 120 4.45 -15.51 -7.42
C ARG A 120 2.99 -15.07 -7.47
N LEU A 121 2.63 -14.18 -8.40
CA LEU A 121 1.26 -13.72 -8.54
C LEU A 121 0.41 -14.76 -9.31
N PRO A 122 -0.79 -15.10 -8.83
CA PRO A 122 -1.74 -15.86 -9.63
C PRO A 122 -2.24 -15.02 -10.81
N GLN A 123 -2.71 -15.67 -11.88
CA GLN A 123 -3.18 -14.97 -13.09
C GLN A 123 -4.47 -14.16 -12.86
N SER A 124 -5.29 -14.56 -11.90
CA SER A 124 -6.52 -13.88 -11.51
C SER A 124 -6.58 -13.71 -9.99
N ARG A 125 -7.43 -12.79 -9.54
CA ARG A 125 -7.65 -12.57 -8.11
C ARG A 125 -8.32 -13.81 -7.48
N PRO A 126 -8.13 -14.06 -6.16
CA PRO A 126 -8.70 -15.25 -5.52
C PRO A 126 -10.23 -15.23 -5.37
N MET A 127 -10.86 -14.05 -5.45
CA MET A 127 -12.29 -13.85 -5.24
C MET A 127 -13.10 -13.69 -6.52
N ASP A 128 -12.46 -13.40 -7.66
CA ASP A 128 -13.11 -13.23 -8.97
C ASP A 128 -12.13 -13.47 -10.14
N ALA A 129 -12.65 -13.56 -11.36
CA ALA A 129 -11.87 -13.80 -12.57
C ALA A 129 -11.18 -12.54 -13.14
N VAL A 130 -11.09 -11.46 -12.36
CA VAL A 130 -10.39 -10.24 -12.81
C VAL A 130 -8.88 -10.54 -12.86
N PRO A 131 -8.17 -10.13 -13.93
CA PRO A 131 -6.73 -10.30 -14.03
C PRO A 131 -5.99 -9.72 -12.82
N LEU A 132 -4.98 -10.45 -12.37
CA LEU A 132 -4.01 -9.98 -11.38
C LEU A 132 -2.63 -10.13 -11.97
N GLY A 133 -2.06 -9.01 -12.38
CA GLY A 133 -0.71 -8.92 -12.93
C GLY A 133 0.07 -7.81 -12.24
N ILE A 134 1.38 -7.77 -12.48
CA ILE A 134 2.26 -6.74 -11.91
C ILE A 134 1.87 -5.34 -12.39
N ASP A 135 1.45 -5.25 -13.65
CA ASP A 135 1.05 -4.02 -14.33
C ASP A 135 -0.44 -3.74 -14.25
N GLU A 136 -1.21 -4.66 -13.67
CA GLU A 136 -2.65 -4.47 -13.55
C GLU A 136 -2.97 -3.40 -12.49
N PRO A 137 -4.01 -2.60 -12.72
CA PRO A 137 -4.42 -1.55 -11.80
C PRO A 137 -4.86 -2.13 -10.47
N MET A 138 -4.47 -1.42 -9.41
CA MET A 138 -4.67 -1.84 -8.04
C MET A 138 -5.13 -0.66 -7.18
N SER A 139 -5.82 -0.92 -6.08
CA SER A 139 -6.26 0.13 -5.16
C SER A 139 -5.06 0.64 -4.36
N GLU A 140 -4.93 1.96 -4.30
CA GLU A 140 -3.85 2.65 -3.61
C GLU A 140 -3.85 2.41 -2.09
N ASP A 141 -5.00 2.04 -1.52
CA ASP A 141 -5.16 1.73 -0.10
C ASP A 141 -4.21 0.63 0.39
N PHE A 142 -3.89 -0.33 -0.49
CA PHE A 142 -2.91 -1.37 -0.19
C PHE A 142 -1.50 -0.82 -0.02
N ALA A 143 -1.10 0.13 -0.87
CA ALA A 143 0.18 0.83 -0.75
C ALA A 143 0.22 1.65 0.54
N LEU A 144 -0.87 2.36 0.83
CA LEU A 144 -1.04 3.18 2.03
C LEU A 144 -0.89 2.35 3.30
N ALA A 145 -1.47 1.15 3.37
CA ALA A 145 -1.27 0.25 4.50
C ALA A 145 0.22 -0.09 4.77
N GLY A 146 1.05 -0.08 3.72
CA GLY A 146 2.49 -0.24 3.84
C GLY A 146 3.21 1.02 4.34
N ILE A 147 2.82 2.21 3.92
CA ILE A 147 3.58 3.44 4.19
C ILE A 147 3.03 4.32 5.31
N THR A 148 1.74 4.20 5.63
CA THR A 148 1.07 4.93 6.71
C THR A 148 0.49 3.98 7.77
N HIS A 149 0.27 4.55 8.95
CA HIS A 149 -0.40 3.94 10.09
C HIS A 149 -1.89 4.31 10.18
N THR A 150 -2.39 5.07 9.20
CA THR A 150 -3.78 5.52 9.07
C THR A 150 -4.43 4.86 7.84
N SER A 151 -4.56 3.53 7.86
CA SER A 151 -5.20 2.80 6.75
C SER A 151 -6.23 1.83 7.28
N HIS A 152 -7.40 1.81 6.64
CA HIS A 152 -8.50 0.91 7.01
C HIS A 152 -8.10 -0.57 6.90
N TYR A 153 -7.14 -0.89 6.01
CA TYR A 153 -6.62 -2.24 5.81
C TYR A 153 -5.87 -2.80 7.03
N LEU A 154 -5.43 -1.96 7.97
CA LEU A 154 -4.76 -2.42 9.19
C LEU A 154 -5.67 -3.32 10.03
N SER A 155 -6.99 -3.16 9.94
CA SER A 155 -7.98 -4.03 10.59
C SER A 155 -7.88 -5.50 10.15
N TYR A 156 -7.42 -5.79 8.91
CA TYR A 156 -7.19 -7.16 8.44
C TYR A 156 -5.94 -7.80 9.05
N PHE A 157 -4.97 -7.00 9.49
CA PHE A 157 -3.72 -7.49 10.10
C PHE A 157 -3.80 -7.50 11.63
N PHE A 158 -4.57 -6.57 12.19
CA PHE A 158 -4.80 -6.40 13.62
C PHE A 158 -6.32 -6.38 13.86
N PRO A 159 -6.99 -7.54 13.94
CA PRO A 159 -8.45 -7.59 14.07
C PRO A 159 -8.96 -6.93 15.37
N GLY A 160 -8.14 -6.87 16.42
CA GLY A 160 -8.46 -6.23 17.69
C GLY A 160 -8.71 -4.71 17.61
N ILE A 161 -8.27 -4.05 16.54
CA ILE A 161 -8.53 -2.61 16.29
C ILE A 161 -9.55 -2.36 15.18
N ALA A 162 -10.28 -3.37 14.72
CA ALA A 162 -11.15 -3.22 13.55
C ALA A 162 -12.18 -2.09 13.70
N GLU A 163 -12.88 -2.02 14.84
CA GLU A 163 -13.85 -0.95 15.09
C GLU A 163 -13.19 0.43 15.16
N GLN A 164 -12.10 0.56 15.92
CA GLN A 164 -11.35 1.81 16.03
C GLN A 164 -10.90 2.30 14.65
N THR A 165 -10.29 1.40 13.87
CA THR A 165 -9.79 1.69 12.53
C THR A 165 -10.92 2.14 11.60
N PHE A 166 -12.08 1.48 11.65
CA PHE A 166 -13.24 1.84 10.84
C PHE A 166 -13.75 3.25 11.18
N ARG A 167 -13.91 3.56 12.47
CA ARG A 167 -14.34 4.90 12.92
C ARG A 167 -13.35 5.98 12.50
N GLU A 168 -12.06 5.79 12.72
CA GLU A 168 -11.04 6.79 12.45
C GLU A 168 -10.80 7.01 10.95
N THR A 169 -10.84 5.95 10.13
CA THR A 169 -10.41 6.02 8.71
C THR A 169 -11.56 6.07 7.70
N VAL A 170 -12.75 5.58 8.07
CA VAL A 170 -13.93 5.57 7.18
C VAL A 170 -14.93 6.64 7.60
N LEU A 171 -15.22 6.74 8.90
CA LEU A 171 -16.17 7.72 9.43
C LEU A 171 -15.52 9.06 9.82
N PHE A 172 -14.19 9.13 9.87
CA PHE A 172 -13.43 10.28 10.37
C PHE A 172 -13.83 10.68 11.79
N GLU A 173 -14.27 9.73 12.61
CA GLU A 173 -14.65 9.94 14.00
C GLU A 173 -13.42 9.88 14.90
N GLY A 174 -13.22 10.90 15.73
CA GLY A 174 -12.13 10.93 16.70
C GLY A 174 -10.72 11.10 16.10
N VAL A 175 -10.62 11.38 14.80
CA VAL A 175 -9.34 11.60 14.12
C VAL A 175 -8.87 13.05 14.29
N GLY A 176 -7.60 13.22 14.67
CA GLY A 176 -6.99 14.55 14.77
C GLY A 176 -6.54 15.08 13.41
N LEU A 177 -6.48 16.41 13.25
CA LEU A 177 -5.98 17.05 12.02
C LEU A 177 -4.60 16.55 11.60
N ARG A 178 -3.72 16.25 12.57
CA ARG A 178 -2.38 15.71 12.32
C ARG A 178 -2.39 14.35 11.61
N ASP A 179 -3.36 13.49 11.93
CA ASP A 179 -3.47 12.16 11.32
C ASP A 179 -4.07 12.26 9.90
N VAL A 180 -4.98 13.22 9.68
CA VAL A 180 -5.52 13.56 8.35
C VAL A 180 -4.43 14.16 7.45
N GLU A 181 -3.65 15.12 7.95
CA GLU A 181 -2.50 15.69 7.24
C GLU A 181 -1.47 14.61 6.92
N HIS A 182 -1.14 13.76 7.90
CA HIS A 182 -0.20 12.65 7.69
C HIS A 182 -0.67 11.67 6.61
N TRP A 183 -1.96 11.32 6.60
CA TRP A 183 -2.53 10.48 5.54
C TRP A 183 -2.44 11.17 4.19
N SER A 184 -2.84 12.43 4.11
CA SER A 184 -2.85 13.24 2.88
C SER A 184 -1.45 13.35 2.28
N GLU A 185 -0.42 13.62 3.10
CA GLU A 185 0.98 13.65 2.67
C GLU A 185 1.45 12.33 2.04
N HIS A 186 1.02 11.18 2.58
CA HIS A 186 1.39 9.87 2.06
C HIS A 186 0.60 9.49 0.81
N TYR A 187 -0.65 9.96 0.72
CA TYR A 187 -1.48 9.82 -0.47
C TYR A 187 -0.88 10.63 -1.63
N GLU A 188 -0.54 11.91 -1.40
CA GLU A 188 0.13 12.76 -2.39
C GLU A 188 1.51 12.24 -2.78
N TYR A 189 2.26 11.63 -1.85
CA TYR A 189 3.53 11.00 -2.18
C TYR A 189 3.40 9.82 -3.17
N LEU A 190 2.26 9.13 -3.13
CA LEU A 190 2.01 7.96 -3.98
C LEU A 190 1.52 8.33 -5.38
N LEU A 191 0.86 9.49 -5.53
CA LEU A 191 0.43 10.05 -6.81
C LEU A 191 1.59 10.66 -7.60
#